data_AF-A0A970S3G7-F1
#
_entry.id   AF-A0A970S3G7-F1
#
_cell.length_a   1.000
_cell.length_b   1.000
_cell.length_c   1.000
_cell.angle_alpha   90.00
_cell.angle_beta   90.00
_cell.angle_gamma   90.00
#
_symmetry.space_group_name_H-M   'P 1'
#
loop_
_entity.id
_entity.type
_entity.pdbx_description
1 polymer ?
#
loop_
_entity_poly.entity_id
_entity_poly.type
_entity_poly.pdbx_seq_one_letter_code
_entity_poly.pdbx_strand_id
1 'polypeptide(L)'
;MKKILVLFLLLFMVFSLTACGNQSNTAEKNPGQTDSRLITDALGRQVEVPAKVERIAALGNAQRPLVYLGLSDKIVGAAKITKENIADITPVTPFAYVNQKLWAELPCIGDGNGDDFYPEEILKLQPDVIVCSTISEEAVLNLQDQTGIPVVFVKTDTLFSKEYSEAFLILGETCGVKDRAEEIVNYINAALADLHTRTKDIAAEDKPSALSAAATFRGPHGIEGVRLKDPLLEAINAFNVAASSFTGAASAEVDREQILLWDPDYIFCDYSGVHLVQADAATDTAFYEQLSAYRDDRMYQHPNNTSYYSNLELPLANAYFMGTVLYPEQFKDIDIIQKINEVIEFFIGVEDYYSILEKHDAGYGVINLGAGR
;
A
#
# COMPACT_ATOMS: atom_id res chain seq x y z
N MET A 1 74.06 27.96 14.46
CA MET A 1 72.86 28.41 15.22
C MET A 1 71.56 28.28 14.42
N LYS A 2 71.42 28.82 13.20
CA LYS A 2 70.19 28.68 12.39
C LYS A 2 69.82 27.22 12.03
N LYS A 3 70.79 26.33 11.80
CA LYS A 3 70.54 24.92 11.47
C LYS A 3 70.11 24.05 12.68
N ILE A 4 70.48 24.44 13.90
CA ILE A 4 70.07 23.75 15.14
C ILE A 4 68.67 24.19 15.56
N LEU A 5 68.31 25.45 15.29
CA LEU A 5 66.97 25.98 15.52
C LEU A 5 65.91 25.34 14.60
N VAL A 6 66.27 25.08 13.32
CA VAL A 6 65.39 24.41 12.35
C VAL A 6 65.17 22.94 12.71
N LEU A 7 66.18 22.27 13.26
CA LEU A 7 66.06 20.87 13.70
C LEU A 7 65.17 20.75 14.96
N PHE A 8 65.22 21.72 15.87
CA PHE A 8 64.32 21.79 17.03
C PHE A 8 62.88 22.14 16.65
N LEU A 9 62.67 23.01 15.65
CA LEU A 9 61.32 23.34 15.16
C LEU A 9 60.65 22.16 14.44
N LEU A 10 61.42 21.38 13.66
CA LEU A 10 60.93 20.17 12.98
C LEU A 10 60.63 19.04 13.97
N LEU A 11 61.40 18.91 15.06
CA LEU A 11 61.14 17.91 16.11
C LEU A 11 59.88 18.25 16.92
N PHE A 12 59.57 19.53 17.12
CA PHE A 12 58.34 19.98 17.80
C PHE A 12 57.09 19.79 16.94
N MET A 13 57.22 19.84 15.61
CA MET A 13 56.12 19.68 14.65
C MET A 13 55.71 18.21 14.42
N VAL A 14 56.57 17.26 14.78
CA VAL A 14 56.28 15.81 14.70
C VAL A 14 55.61 15.29 15.98
N PHE A 15 55.81 15.95 17.13
CA PHE A 15 55.16 15.59 18.40
C PHE A 15 53.74 16.15 18.58
N SER A 16 53.29 17.07 17.72
CA SER A 16 51.91 17.59 17.74
C SER A 16 50.88 16.74 16.98
N LEU A 17 51.30 15.63 16.36
CA LEU A 17 50.42 14.73 15.58
C LEU A 17 50.06 13.41 16.27
N THR A 18 50.42 13.21 17.55
CA THR A 18 50.07 12.01 18.32
C THR A 18 49.24 12.28 19.58
N ALA A 19 48.62 13.47 19.69
CA ALA A 19 47.86 13.88 20.88
C ALA A 19 46.31 13.79 20.74
N CYS A 20 45.79 13.11 19.71
CA CYS A 20 44.38 12.72 19.64
C CYS A 20 44.27 11.19 19.73
N GLY A 21 44.81 10.63 20.82
CA GLY A 21 44.61 9.24 21.22
C GLY A 21 43.73 9.18 22.45
N ASN A 22 42.52 8.67 22.28
CA ASN A 22 41.65 8.13 23.33
C ASN A 22 41.31 9.06 24.51
N GLN A 23 40.64 10.18 24.22
CA GLN A 23 39.66 10.70 25.18
C GLN A 23 38.43 9.81 25.09
N SER A 24 38.36 8.84 26.01
CA SER A 24 37.09 8.28 26.43
C SER A 24 36.25 9.43 26.98
N ASN A 25 35.50 10.10 26.11
CA ASN A 25 34.29 10.81 26.50
C ASN A 25 33.33 9.74 27.01
N THR A 26 33.48 9.36 28.27
CA THR A 26 32.31 9.08 29.10
C THR A 26 31.54 10.39 29.14
N ALA A 27 30.72 10.60 28.11
CA ALA A 27 29.57 11.46 28.24
C ALA A 27 28.84 10.95 29.47
N GLU A 28 28.77 11.78 30.50
CA GLU A 28 27.83 11.57 31.60
C GLU A 28 26.46 11.43 30.94
N LYS A 29 25.92 10.20 30.91
CA LYS A 29 24.52 9.97 30.55
C LYS A 29 23.71 10.80 31.54
N ASN A 30 23.12 11.90 31.06
CA ASN A 30 22.08 12.60 31.80
C ASN A 30 21.01 11.56 32.18
N PRO A 31 20.66 11.43 33.48
CA PRO A 31 19.59 10.52 33.89
C PRO A 31 18.28 11.09 33.37
N GLY A 32 17.89 10.64 32.16
CA GLY A 32 16.75 11.17 31.41
C GLY A 32 16.91 11.08 29.89
N GLN A 33 18.11 10.82 29.35
CA GLN A 33 18.31 10.63 27.92
C GLN A 33 17.94 9.19 27.53
N THR A 34 16.74 9.02 26.99
CA THR A 34 16.34 7.79 26.31
C THR A 34 17.33 7.51 25.19
N ASP A 35 17.84 6.28 25.10
CA ASP A 35 18.69 5.90 23.96
C ASP A 35 17.92 6.20 22.67
N SER A 36 18.56 6.82 21.68
CA SER A 36 17.98 7.23 20.39
C SER A 36 18.80 6.67 19.23
N ARG A 37 18.22 6.65 18.03
CA ARG A 37 18.88 6.31 16.77
C ARG A 37 18.47 7.29 15.67
N LEU A 38 19.38 7.52 14.73
CA LEU A 38 19.07 8.26 13.51
C LEU A 38 18.52 7.31 12.46
N ILE A 39 17.43 7.71 11.80
CA ILE A 39 16.85 7.03 10.65
C ILE A 39 16.81 8.00 9.47
N THR A 40 16.89 7.48 8.24
CA THR A 40 16.69 8.29 7.03
C THR A 40 15.27 8.06 6.52
N ASP A 41 14.47 9.11 6.44
CA ASP A 41 13.09 9.01 5.94
C ASP A 41 13.01 9.13 4.41
N ALA A 42 11.81 9.03 3.83
CA ALA A 42 11.63 9.07 2.38
C ALA A 42 11.77 10.49 1.75
N LEU A 43 12.02 11.52 2.59
CA LEU A 43 12.43 12.86 2.16
C LEU A 43 13.96 13.02 2.21
N GLY A 44 14.69 12.00 2.66
CA GLY A 44 16.15 12.05 2.83
C GLY A 44 16.59 12.77 4.10
N ARG A 45 15.67 13.03 5.04
CA ARG A 45 15.97 13.71 6.31
C ARG A 45 16.52 12.70 7.31
N GLN A 46 17.47 13.13 8.14
CA GLN A 46 17.90 12.38 9.32
C GLN A 46 16.96 12.71 10.47
N VAL A 47 16.20 11.73 10.95
CA VAL A 47 15.24 11.88 12.05
C VAL A 47 15.76 11.11 13.26
N GLU A 48 15.88 11.78 14.40
CA GLU A 48 16.25 11.13 15.67
C GLU A 48 15.01 10.50 16.30
N VAL A 49 14.99 9.16 16.37
CA VAL A 49 13.87 8.37 16.89
C VAL A 49 14.32 7.64 18.16
N PRO A 50 13.45 7.50 19.18
CA PRO A 50 13.75 6.68 20.35
C PRO A 50 14.17 5.25 19.97
N ALA A 51 15.10 4.66 20.72
CA ALA A 51 15.55 3.29 20.49
C ALA A 51 14.41 2.27 20.59
N LYS A 52 13.37 2.58 21.36
CA LYS A 52 12.17 1.77 21.51
C LYS A 52 10.95 2.64 21.23
N VAL A 53 10.12 2.20 20.27
CA VAL A 53 8.87 2.85 19.87
C VAL A 53 7.71 1.96 20.32
N GLU A 54 6.86 2.49 21.20
CA GLU A 54 5.68 1.82 21.74
C GLU A 54 4.37 2.56 21.43
N ARG A 55 4.45 3.86 21.09
CA ARG A 55 3.29 4.71 20.83
C ARG A 55 3.47 5.45 19.51
N ILE A 56 2.58 5.17 18.56
CA ILE A 56 2.67 5.68 17.19
C ILE A 56 1.42 6.51 16.87
N ALA A 57 1.60 7.75 16.44
CA ALA A 57 0.55 8.53 15.80
C ALA A 57 0.62 8.32 14.28
N ALA A 58 -0.46 7.86 13.65
CA ALA A 58 -0.50 7.48 12.25
C ALA A 58 -1.30 8.49 11.41
N LEU A 59 -0.62 9.22 10.53
CA LEU A 59 -1.22 10.26 9.68
C LEU A 59 -1.18 9.87 8.19
N GLY A 60 -2.10 10.46 7.43
CA GLY A 60 -2.33 10.09 6.03
C GLY A 60 -2.64 8.60 5.89
N ASN A 61 -1.91 7.90 5.02
CA ASN A 61 -2.11 6.47 4.77
C ASN A 61 -1.23 5.52 5.64
N ALA A 62 -0.68 6.01 6.76
CA ALA A 62 0.31 5.27 7.54
C ALA A 62 -0.23 4.10 8.37
N GLN A 63 -1.53 4.10 8.72
CA GLN A 63 -2.12 3.03 9.55
C GLN A 63 -1.94 1.65 8.94
N ARG A 64 -2.18 1.53 7.63
CA ARG A 64 -2.13 0.26 6.90
C ARG A 64 -0.75 -0.41 6.93
N PRO A 65 0.34 0.22 6.49
CA PRO A 65 1.66 -0.42 6.54
C PRO A 65 2.09 -0.75 7.98
N LEU A 66 1.65 0.02 8.98
CA LEU A 66 1.88 -0.31 10.40
C LEU A 66 1.15 -1.60 10.82
N VAL A 67 -0.08 -1.84 10.34
CA VAL A 67 -0.78 -3.12 10.58
C VAL A 67 -0.01 -4.29 9.98
N TYR A 68 0.46 -4.17 8.73
CA TYR A 68 1.21 -5.27 8.09
C TYR A 68 2.50 -5.63 8.83
N LEU A 69 3.12 -4.63 9.46
CA LEU A 69 4.30 -4.78 10.32
C LEU A 69 3.99 -5.34 11.71
N GLY A 70 2.71 -5.62 12.02
CA GLY A 70 2.28 -6.15 13.30
C GLY A 70 2.26 -5.12 14.43
N LEU A 71 2.00 -3.84 14.11
CA LEU A 71 2.08 -2.72 15.05
C LEU A 71 0.70 -2.12 15.39
N SER A 72 -0.39 -2.84 15.12
CA SER A 72 -1.77 -2.33 15.28
C SER A 72 -2.06 -1.81 16.70
N ASP A 73 -1.51 -2.47 17.72
CA ASP A 73 -1.67 -2.16 19.15
C ASP A 73 -0.85 -0.96 19.61
N LYS A 74 0.19 -0.60 18.85
CA LYS A 74 1.03 0.57 19.11
C LYS A 74 0.46 1.86 18.54
N ILE A 75 -0.59 1.79 17.71
CA ILE A 75 -1.25 2.99 17.16
C ILE A 75 -2.11 3.63 18.24
N VAL A 76 -1.77 4.86 18.63
CA VAL A 76 -2.45 5.60 19.71
C VAL A 76 -3.37 6.71 19.22
N GLY A 77 -3.27 7.08 17.95
CA GLY A 77 -4.18 7.99 17.27
C GLY A 77 -4.01 7.91 15.76
N ALA A 78 -5.07 8.22 15.03
CA ALA A 78 -5.05 8.26 13.57
C ALA A 78 -5.86 9.40 12.96
N ALA A 79 -5.57 9.77 11.71
CA ALA A 79 -6.31 10.81 11.00
C ALA A 79 -7.52 10.29 10.19
N LYS A 80 -7.57 8.99 9.85
CA LYS A 80 -8.56 8.50 8.87
C LYS A 80 -9.48 7.43 9.41
N ILE A 81 -8.96 6.32 9.94
CA ILE A 81 -9.79 5.25 10.50
C ILE A 81 -9.68 5.28 12.01
N THR A 82 -10.75 5.71 12.67
CA THR A 82 -10.80 6.06 14.09
C THR A 82 -12.14 5.65 14.69
N LYS A 83 -12.35 5.90 15.98
CA LYS A 83 -13.62 5.61 16.65
C LYS A 83 -14.85 6.20 15.96
N GLU A 84 -14.69 7.31 15.24
CA GLU A 84 -15.78 8.01 14.55
C GLU A 84 -16.35 7.23 13.36
N ASN A 85 -15.57 6.38 12.69
CA ASN A 85 -15.99 5.68 11.47
C ASN A 85 -15.60 4.19 11.40
N ILE A 86 -14.92 3.65 12.42
CA ILE A 86 -14.50 2.25 12.45
C ILE A 86 -15.68 1.26 12.37
N ALA A 87 -16.87 1.67 12.83
CA ALA A 87 -18.08 0.87 12.76
C ALA A 87 -18.61 0.71 11.32
N ASP A 88 -18.28 1.64 10.41
CA ASP A 88 -18.71 1.62 9.01
C ASP A 88 -17.73 0.84 8.11
N ILE A 89 -16.61 0.38 8.67
CA ILE A 89 -15.60 -0.37 7.94
C ILE A 89 -16.15 -1.75 7.54
N THR A 90 -16.04 -2.07 6.26
CA THR A 90 -16.44 -3.35 5.67
C THR A 90 -15.23 -4.28 5.45
N PRO A 91 -15.46 -5.57 5.18
CA PRO A 91 -14.39 -6.53 4.89
C PRO A 91 -13.48 -6.17 3.69
N VAL A 92 -13.90 -5.27 2.80
CA VAL A 92 -13.06 -4.80 1.67
C VAL A 92 -12.03 -3.74 2.09
N THR A 93 -11.96 -3.39 3.38
CA THR A 93 -10.85 -2.65 4.00
C THR A 93 -10.18 -3.52 5.07
N PRO A 94 -9.45 -4.59 4.70
CA PRO A 94 -9.15 -5.68 5.61
C PRO A 94 -8.33 -5.28 6.84
N PHE A 95 -7.28 -4.47 6.64
CA PHE A 95 -6.41 -4.00 7.73
C PHE A 95 -7.20 -3.30 8.85
N ALA A 96 -8.27 -2.58 8.52
CA ALA A 96 -9.11 -1.89 9.50
C ALA A 96 -10.20 -2.81 10.04
N TYR A 97 -10.80 -3.64 9.19
CA TYR A 97 -11.85 -4.58 9.56
C TYR A 97 -11.39 -5.52 10.68
N VAL A 98 -10.17 -6.07 10.58
CA VAL A 98 -9.63 -6.98 11.60
C VAL A 98 -9.25 -6.27 12.91
N ASN A 99 -9.07 -4.94 12.87
CA ASN A 99 -8.71 -4.12 14.02
C ASN A 99 -9.89 -3.33 14.60
N GLN A 100 -11.13 -3.58 14.18
CA GLN A 100 -12.32 -2.83 14.63
C GLN A 100 -12.44 -2.72 16.14
N LYS A 101 -12.24 -3.84 16.85
CA LYS A 101 -12.32 -3.86 18.32
C LYS A 101 -11.18 -3.09 18.97
N LEU A 102 -9.97 -3.19 18.40
CA LEU A 102 -8.79 -2.54 18.92
C LEU A 102 -8.86 -1.03 18.75
N TRP A 103 -9.46 -0.56 17.64
CA TRP A 103 -9.56 0.87 17.31
C TRP A 103 -10.92 1.49 17.62
N ALA A 104 -11.79 0.77 18.35
CA ALA A 104 -13.11 1.26 18.75
C ALA A 104 -13.08 2.59 19.52
N GLU A 105 -11.98 2.86 20.23
CA GLU A 105 -11.76 4.09 21.00
C GLU A 105 -10.55 4.90 20.49
N LEU A 106 -10.03 4.57 19.30
CA LEU A 106 -8.84 5.23 18.75
C LEU A 106 -9.15 6.71 18.45
N PRO A 107 -8.45 7.67 19.08
CA PRO A 107 -8.70 9.09 18.88
C PRO A 107 -8.35 9.58 17.48
N CYS A 108 -9.18 10.51 16.99
CA CYS A 108 -8.93 11.26 15.77
C CYS A 108 -7.93 12.41 16.00
N ILE A 109 -6.89 12.46 15.16
CA ILE A 109 -5.77 13.43 15.25
C ILE A 109 -5.53 14.21 13.94
N GLY A 110 -6.50 14.18 13.03
CA GLY A 110 -6.49 14.92 11.77
C GLY A 110 -7.71 14.55 10.94
N ASP A 111 -7.96 15.26 9.85
CA ASP A 111 -9.15 15.03 9.03
C ASP A 111 -9.03 13.85 8.04
N GLY A 112 -7.81 13.34 7.87
CA GLY A 112 -7.48 12.22 6.99
C GLY A 112 -7.46 12.59 5.49
N ASN A 113 -7.57 13.87 5.14
CA ASN A 113 -7.62 14.39 3.78
C ASN A 113 -6.66 15.57 3.59
N GLY A 114 -5.41 15.27 3.24
CA GLY A 114 -4.39 16.28 3.03
C GLY A 114 -3.61 16.58 4.30
N ASP A 115 -3.34 17.85 4.56
CA ASP A 115 -2.34 18.32 5.52
C ASP A 115 -2.94 18.83 6.85
N ASP A 116 -4.25 18.65 7.08
CA ASP A 116 -4.98 19.16 8.24
C ASP A 116 -4.91 18.17 9.43
N PHE A 117 -3.94 18.41 10.33
CA PHE A 117 -3.72 17.63 11.56
C PHE A 117 -4.07 18.41 12.82
N TYR A 118 -4.20 17.71 13.94
CA TYR A 118 -4.52 18.28 15.25
C TYR A 118 -3.34 18.14 16.22
N PRO A 119 -2.29 18.99 16.14
CA PRO A 119 -1.09 18.91 16.99
C PRO A 119 -1.38 18.83 18.49
N GLU A 120 -2.37 19.59 18.98
CA GLU A 120 -2.76 19.57 20.40
C GLU A 120 -3.32 18.20 20.82
N GLU A 121 -4.11 17.56 19.96
CA GLU A 121 -4.61 16.21 20.23
C GLU A 121 -3.49 15.17 20.15
N ILE A 122 -2.56 15.32 19.21
CA ILE A 122 -1.37 14.45 19.10
C ILE A 122 -0.54 14.52 20.38
N LEU A 123 -0.28 15.72 20.90
CA LEU A 123 0.51 15.92 22.12
C LEU A 123 -0.11 15.26 23.36
N LYS A 124 -1.45 15.25 23.47
CA LYS A 124 -2.16 14.57 24.58
C LYS A 124 -1.93 13.07 24.58
N LEU A 125 -1.71 12.47 23.40
CA LEU A 125 -1.48 11.03 23.26
C LEU A 125 -0.04 10.63 23.59
N GLN A 126 0.89 11.58 23.70
CA GLN A 126 2.30 11.34 23.99
C GLN A 126 2.90 10.21 23.13
N PRO A 127 2.81 10.27 21.78
CA PRO A 127 3.44 9.28 20.93
C PRO A 127 4.97 9.43 20.95
N ASP A 128 5.68 8.32 20.77
CA ASP A 128 7.13 8.29 20.63
C ASP A 128 7.57 8.78 19.24
N VAL A 129 6.70 8.58 18.24
CA VAL A 129 6.93 8.96 16.85
C VAL A 129 5.60 9.22 16.15
N ILE A 130 5.61 10.18 15.23
CA ILE A 130 4.54 10.39 14.26
C ILE A 130 4.99 9.78 12.93
N VAL A 131 4.19 8.87 12.37
CA VAL A 131 4.41 8.31 11.04
C VAL A 131 3.40 8.91 10.09
N CYS A 132 3.89 9.39 8.95
CA CYS A 132 3.07 10.03 7.94
C CYS A 132 3.39 9.51 6.53
N SER A 133 2.38 9.53 5.67
CA SER A 133 2.48 9.23 4.24
C SER A 133 1.45 10.06 3.51
N THR A 134 1.64 10.29 2.21
CA THR A 134 0.68 11.01 1.34
C THR A 134 0.33 12.43 1.82
N ILE A 135 1.28 13.12 2.46
CA ILE A 135 1.14 14.51 2.96
C ILE A 135 2.30 15.36 2.42
N SER A 136 2.17 16.68 2.42
CA SER A 136 3.23 17.55 1.89
C SER A 136 4.46 17.60 2.80
N GLU A 137 5.64 17.80 2.22
CA GLU A 137 6.88 18.01 2.98
C GLU A 137 6.78 19.20 3.95
N GLU A 138 6.09 20.27 3.54
CA GLU A 138 5.81 21.42 4.41
C GLU A 138 5.02 21.01 5.65
N ALA A 139 3.97 20.20 5.48
CA ALA A 139 3.17 19.71 6.59
C ALA A 139 3.97 18.81 7.54
N VAL A 140 4.85 17.95 7.01
CA VAL A 140 5.76 17.11 7.80
C VAL A 140 6.66 17.96 8.69
N LEU A 141 7.28 19.00 8.12
CA LEU A 141 8.20 19.89 8.86
C LEU A 141 7.46 20.72 9.91
N ASN A 142 6.33 21.33 9.53
CA ASN A 142 5.51 22.13 10.44
C ASN A 142 5.02 21.31 11.63
N LEU A 143 4.58 20.06 11.39
CA LEU A 143 4.12 19.19 12.46
C LEU A 143 5.24 18.82 13.44
N GLN A 144 6.44 18.55 12.94
CA GLN A 144 7.59 18.28 13.79
C GLN A 144 7.96 19.50 14.64
N ASP A 145 7.96 20.69 14.05
CA ASP A 145 8.28 21.94 14.75
C ASP A 145 7.25 22.28 15.84
N GLN A 146 5.96 22.04 15.56
CA GLN A 146 4.88 22.34 16.51
C GLN A 146 4.82 21.37 17.70
N THR A 147 5.13 20.09 17.46
CA THR A 147 4.96 19.04 18.47
C THR A 147 6.26 18.71 19.20
N GLY A 148 7.42 18.92 18.57
CA GLY A 148 8.71 18.43 19.05
C GLY A 148 8.84 16.91 19.05
N ILE A 149 7.86 16.18 18.48
CA ILE A 149 7.87 14.72 18.36
C ILE A 149 8.54 14.35 17.03
N PRO A 150 9.38 13.31 16.96
CA PRO A 150 9.97 12.86 15.70
C PRO A 150 8.90 12.52 14.67
N VAL A 151 9.02 13.08 13.45
CA VAL A 151 8.09 12.80 12.35
C VAL A 151 8.82 12.05 11.23
N VAL A 152 8.40 10.81 10.99
CA VAL A 152 8.95 9.96 9.94
C VAL A 152 7.99 9.92 8.75
N PHE A 153 8.49 10.31 7.57
CA PHE A 153 7.73 10.29 6.33
C PHE A 153 8.07 9.07 5.46
N VAL A 154 7.05 8.42 4.92
CA VAL A 154 7.18 7.31 3.96
C VAL A 154 6.28 7.51 2.74
N LYS A 155 6.67 6.94 1.60
CA LYS A 155 5.93 7.04 0.34
C LYS A 155 5.16 5.75 0.08
N THR A 156 3.85 5.86 -0.10
CA THR A 156 2.94 4.71 -0.32
C THR A 156 2.00 4.93 -1.50
N ASP A 157 2.32 5.87 -2.39
CA ASP A 157 1.43 6.35 -3.45
C ASP A 157 1.28 5.34 -4.59
N THR A 158 2.38 4.67 -4.95
CA THR A 158 2.43 3.77 -6.10
C THR A 158 2.58 2.33 -5.64
N LEU A 159 1.56 1.52 -5.90
CA LEU A 159 1.57 0.10 -5.58
C LEU A 159 2.74 -0.61 -6.27
N PHE A 160 3.39 -1.55 -5.57
CA PHE A 160 4.53 -2.35 -6.06
C PHE A 160 5.77 -1.55 -6.48
N SER A 161 5.83 -0.24 -6.21
CA SER A 161 7.01 0.55 -6.52
C SER A 161 8.15 0.28 -5.53
N LYS A 162 9.35 0.68 -5.92
CA LYS A 162 10.53 0.63 -5.05
C LYS A 162 10.29 1.45 -3.78
N GLU A 163 9.71 2.64 -3.91
CA GLU A 163 9.39 3.53 -2.80
C GLU A 163 8.39 2.90 -1.82
N TYR A 164 7.41 2.13 -2.33
CA TYR A 164 6.47 1.39 -1.48
C TYR A 164 7.19 0.31 -0.66
N SER A 165 8.17 -0.37 -1.26
CA SER A 165 9.01 -1.34 -0.53
C SER A 165 9.93 -0.65 0.48
N GLU A 166 10.53 0.49 0.12
CA GLU A 166 11.35 1.31 1.01
C GLU A 166 10.55 1.83 2.22
N ALA A 167 9.26 2.12 2.05
CA ALA A 167 8.38 2.49 3.16
C ALA A 167 8.39 1.44 4.27
N PHE A 168 8.26 0.15 3.95
CA PHE A 168 8.33 -0.92 4.97
C PHE A 168 9.69 -0.95 5.66
N LEU A 169 10.79 -0.82 4.91
CA LEU A 169 12.14 -0.85 5.49
C LEU A 169 12.38 0.32 6.44
N ILE A 170 11.96 1.53 6.06
CA ILE A 170 12.02 2.73 6.91
C ILE A 170 11.19 2.50 8.17
N LEU A 171 9.93 2.05 8.04
CA LEU A 171 9.06 1.81 9.20
C LEU A 171 9.57 0.67 10.09
N GLY A 172 10.15 -0.38 9.51
CA GLY A 172 10.79 -1.47 10.24
C GLY A 172 11.98 -0.99 11.05
N GLU A 173 12.79 -0.10 10.48
CA GLU A 173 13.87 0.57 11.21
C GLU A 173 13.36 1.54 12.29
N THR A 174 12.35 2.35 11.98
CA THR A 174 11.72 3.28 12.94
C THR A 174 11.12 2.53 14.12
N CYS A 175 10.36 1.46 13.88
CA CYS A 175 9.58 0.78 14.91
C CYS A 175 10.29 -0.42 15.55
N GLY A 176 11.49 -0.78 15.06
CA GLY A 176 12.27 -1.89 15.60
C GLY A 176 11.78 -3.28 15.16
N VAL A 177 11.18 -3.39 13.98
CA VAL A 177 10.63 -4.61 13.39
C VAL A 177 11.24 -4.88 12.00
N LYS A 178 12.56 -4.71 11.88
CA LYS A 178 13.31 -4.84 10.62
C LYS A 178 13.09 -6.20 9.94
N ASP A 179 13.16 -7.29 10.69
CA ASP A 179 12.99 -8.65 10.16
C ASP A 179 11.62 -8.80 9.48
N ARG A 180 10.55 -8.30 10.13
CA ARG A 180 9.20 -8.33 9.57
C ARG A 180 9.08 -7.45 8.31
N ALA A 181 9.72 -6.29 8.30
CA ALA A 181 9.74 -5.44 7.11
C ALA A 181 10.44 -6.12 5.92
N GLU A 182 11.57 -6.80 6.17
CA GLU A 182 12.28 -7.57 5.16
C GLU A 182 11.46 -8.76 4.65
N GLU A 183 10.77 -9.49 5.55
CA GLU A 183 9.83 -10.55 5.17
C GLU A 183 8.76 -10.04 4.21
N ILE A 184 8.13 -8.89 4.51
CA ILE A 184 7.09 -8.29 3.67
C ILE A 184 7.65 -7.93 2.28
N VAL A 185 8.79 -7.24 2.22
CA VAL A 185 9.41 -6.86 0.95
C VAL A 185 9.78 -8.09 0.13
N ASN A 186 10.33 -9.13 0.77
CA ASN A 186 10.67 -10.39 0.12
C ASN A 186 9.41 -11.11 -0.40
N TYR A 187 8.32 -11.11 0.36
CA TYR A 187 7.06 -11.72 -0.07
C TYR A 187 6.48 -11.01 -1.30
N ILE A 188 6.42 -9.68 -1.28
CA ILE A 188 5.95 -8.86 -2.42
C ILE A 188 6.79 -9.17 -3.66
N ASN A 189 8.11 -9.12 -3.54
CA ASN A 189 9.02 -9.37 -4.66
C ASN A 189 8.88 -10.80 -5.21
N ALA A 190 8.76 -11.79 -4.32
CA ALA A 190 8.59 -13.18 -4.71
C ALA A 190 7.25 -13.40 -5.44
N ALA A 191 6.15 -12.82 -4.93
CA ALA A 191 4.84 -12.92 -5.56
C ALA A 191 4.81 -12.27 -6.95
N LEU A 192 5.37 -11.06 -7.09
CA LEU A 192 5.45 -10.38 -8.39
C LEU A 192 6.34 -11.12 -9.38
N ALA A 193 7.45 -11.70 -8.90
CA ALA A 193 8.33 -12.52 -9.74
C ALA A 193 7.66 -13.82 -10.21
N ASP A 194 6.87 -14.46 -9.34
CA ASP A 194 6.08 -15.65 -9.70
C ASP A 194 5.03 -15.31 -10.76
N LEU A 195 4.20 -14.30 -10.53
CA LEU A 195 3.19 -13.81 -11.48
C LEU A 195 3.80 -13.49 -12.85
N HIS A 196 4.90 -12.74 -12.87
CA HIS A 196 5.60 -12.40 -14.10
C HIS A 196 6.18 -13.65 -14.78
N THR A 197 6.81 -14.57 -14.02
CA THR A 197 7.44 -15.78 -14.59
C THR A 197 6.42 -16.70 -15.24
N ARG A 198 5.20 -16.79 -14.69
CA ARG A 198 4.12 -17.61 -15.25
C ARG A 198 3.68 -17.15 -16.63
N THR A 199 3.79 -15.85 -16.93
CA THR A 199 3.18 -15.27 -18.15
C THR A 199 4.15 -14.60 -19.12
N LYS A 200 5.41 -14.40 -18.75
CA LYS A 200 6.41 -13.68 -19.57
C LYS A 200 6.67 -14.31 -20.94
N ASP A 201 6.54 -15.64 -21.05
CA ASP A 201 6.84 -16.40 -22.27
C ASP A 201 5.60 -16.61 -23.16
N ILE A 202 4.44 -16.06 -22.76
CA ILE A 202 3.21 -16.07 -23.57
C ILE A 202 3.34 -15.03 -24.69
N ALA A 203 3.22 -15.48 -25.94
CA ALA A 203 3.29 -14.61 -27.10
C ALA A 203 2.16 -13.58 -27.10
N ALA A 204 2.40 -12.39 -27.67
CA ALA A 204 1.44 -11.28 -27.58
C ALA A 204 0.09 -11.61 -28.25
N GLU A 205 0.14 -12.35 -29.35
CA GLU A 205 -1.02 -12.85 -30.10
C GLU A 205 -1.85 -13.90 -29.36
N ASP A 206 -1.27 -14.58 -28.36
CA ASP A 206 -1.93 -15.61 -27.57
C ASP A 206 -2.52 -15.04 -26.26
N LYS A 207 -2.30 -13.75 -25.98
CA LYS A 207 -2.83 -13.10 -24.77
C LYS A 207 -4.29 -12.70 -24.99
N PRO A 208 -5.24 -13.25 -24.21
CA PRO A 208 -6.60 -12.76 -24.23
C PRO A 208 -6.63 -11.29 -23.84
N SER A 209 -7.51 -10.54 -24.50
CA SER A 209 -7.72 -9.12 -24.22
C SER A 209 -8.54 -8.95 -22.94
N ALA A 210 -8.13 -8.03 -22.09
CA ALA A 210 -8.75 -7.80 -20.78
C ALA A 210 -9.02 -6.31 -20.55
N LEU A 211 -10.05 -6.01 -19.77
CA LEU A 211 -10.39 -4.66 -19.33
C LEU A 211 -10.71 -4.66 -17.83
N SER A 212 -10.08 -3.77 -17.08
CA SER A 212 -10.43 -3.50 -15.69
C SER A 212 -11.42 -2.35 -15.62
N ALA A 213 -12.66 -2.66 -15.26
CA ALA A 213 -13.83 -1.77 -15.29
C ALA A 213 -14.46 -1.64 -13.89
N ALA A 214 -15.58 -0.91 -13.79
CA ALA A 214 -16.26 -0.65 -12.51
C ALA A 214 -15.34 -0.02 -11.44
N ALA A 215 -14.27 0.66 -11.90
CA ALA A 215 -13.15 1.03 -11.07
C ALA A 215 -13.51 2.12 -10.06
N THR A 216 -12.96 2.02 -8.85
CA THR A 216 -13.16 3.04 -7.82
C THR A 216 -12.11 4.15 -7.92
N PHE A 217 -12.52 5.36 -8.30
CA PHE A 217 -11.70 6.57 -8.24
C PHE A 217 -12.60 7.79 -8.03
N ARG A 218 -12.49 8.44 -6.86
CA ARG A 218 -13.45 9.49 -6.42
C ARG A 218 -14.90 8.98 -6.33
N GLY A 219 -15.05 7.72 -5.90
CA GLY A 219 -16.34 7.01 -5.84
C GLY A 219 -16.32 5.77 -6.74
N PRO A 220 -17.31 4.87 -6.57
CA PRO A 220 -17.54 3.77 -7.49
C PRO A 220 -18.10 4.28 -8.81
N HIS A 221 -17.75 3.63 -9.90
CA HIS A 221 -18.22 3.91 -11.26
C HIS A 221 -18.84 2.65 -11.87
N GLY A 222 -19.67 2.81 -12.90
CA GLY A 222 -20.19 1.70 -13.69
C GLY A 222 -19.12 1.13 -14.64
N ILE A 223 -19.55 0.45 -15.69
CA ILE A 223 -18.64 -0.19 -16.65
C ILE A 223 -17.72 0.82 -17.35
N GLU A 224 -18.15 2.08 -17.46
CA GLU A 224 -17.41 3.23 -17.97
C GLU A 224 -16.21 3.63 -17.12
N GLY A 225 -16.19 3.28 -15.83
CA GLY A 225 -15.06 3.55 -14.94
C GLY A 225 -13.93 2.57 -15.18
N VAL A 226 -12.92 2.98 -15.95
CA VAL A 226 -11.85 2.09 -16.41
C VAL A 226 -10.51 2.40 -15.72
N ARG A 227 -9.82 1.35 -15.27
CA ARG A 227 -8.37 1.41 -14.94
C ARG A 227 -7.56 1.34 -16.23
N LEU A 228 -7.17 2.50 -16.74
CA LEU A 228 -6.37 2.64 -17.96
C LEU A 228 -4.99 1.98 -17.81
N LYS A 229 -4.36 2.12 -16.65
CA LYS A 229 -3.12 1.44 -16.27
C LYS A 229 -3.38 0.67 -14.99
N ASP A 230 -3.50 -0.64 -15.12
CA ASP A 230 -3.83 -1.52 -14.01
C ASP A 230 -2.58 -2.32 -13.58
N PRO A 231 -2.01 -2.06 -12.39
CA PRO A 231 -0.86 -2.80 -11.90
C PRO A 231 -1.13 -4.30 -11.75
N LEU A 232 -2.40 -4.73 -11.62
CA LEU A 232 -2.76 -6.14 -11.52
C LEU A 232 -2.55 -6.85 -12.86
N LEU A 233 -3.08 -6.27 -13.96
CA LEU A 233 -2.89 -6.79 -15.30
C LEU A 233 -1.42 -6.68 -15.75
N GLU A 234 -0.71 -5.61 -15.37
CA GLU A 234 0.72 -5.45 -15.63
C GLU A 234 1.55 -6.55 -14.94
N ALA A 235 1.23 -6.90 -13.69
CA ALA A 235 1.94 -7.94 -12.93
C ALA A 235 1.89 -9.33 -13.59
N ILE A 236 0.82 -9.62 -14.33
CA ILE A 236 0.65 -10.87 -15.08
C ILE A 236 0.89 -10.69 -16.59
N ASN A 237 1.51 -9.59 -17.02
CA ASN A 237 1.79 -9.29 -18.43
C ASN A 237 0.54 -9.38 -19.35
N ALA A 238 -0.66 -9.11 -18.84
CA ALA A 238 -1.90 -9.24 -19.59
C ALA A 238 -2.10 -8.14 -20.65
N PHE A 239 -2.86 -8.46 -21.69
CA PHE A 239 -3.18 -7.50 -22.73
C PHE A 239 -4.37 -6.62 -22.29
N ASN A 240 -4.06 -5.47 -21.68
CA ASN A 240 -5.08 -4.47 -21.32
C ASN A 240 -5.43 -3.61 -22.54
N VAL A 241 -6.67 -3.72 -23.03
CA VAL A 241 -7.17 -2.98 -24.20
C VAL A 241 -7.15 -1.46 -24.03
N ALA A 242 -7.17 -0.97 -22.78
CA ALA A 242 -7.20 0.45 -22.46
C ALA A 242 -5.81 1.11 -22.35
N ALA A 243 -4.73 0.32 -22.24
CA ALA A 243 -3.40 0.80 -21.84
C ALA A 243 -2.78 1.83 -22.79
N SER A 244 -3.04 1.73 -24.10
CA SER A 244 -2.48 2.61 -25.13
C SER A 244 -3.37 3.79 -25.50
N SER A 245 -4.62 3.83 -25.03
CA SER A 245 -5.61 4.77 -25.54
C SER A 245 -5.56 6.16 -24.90
N PHE A 246 -4.91 6.30 -23.74
CA PHE A 246 -4.92 7.54 -22.97
C PHE A 246 -3.55 7.84 -22.33
N THR A 247 -3.09 9.09 -22.45
CA THR A 247 -1.81 9.53 -21.85
C THR A 247 -2.05 10.22 -20.51
N GLY A 248 -1.22 9.88 -19.51
CA GLY A 248 -1.12 10.62 -18.25
C GLY A 248 -2.13 10.29 -17.14
N ALA A 249 -3.20 9.54 -17.41
CA ALA A 249 -4.17 9.12 -16.38
C ALA A 249 -4.07 7.61 -16.07
N ALA A 250 -4.15 7.24 -14.79
CA ALA A 250 -4.23 5.83 -14.36
C ALA A 250 -5.66 5.28 -14.43
N SER A 251 -6.67 6.14 -14.37
CA SER A 251 -8.09 5.77 -14.45
C SER A 251 -8.92 6.92 -15.04
N ALA A 252 -9.98 6.60 -15.75
CA ALA A 252 -10.89 7.56 -16.35
C ALA A 252 -12.29 6.96 -16.57
N GLU A 253 -13.29 7.82 -16.63
CA GLU A 253 -14.58 7.46 -17.24
C GLU A 253 -14.42 7.55 -18.76
N VAL A 254 -14.79 6.48 -19.47
CA VAL A 254 -14.71 6.39 -20.94
C VAL A 254 -16.11 6.33 -21.56
N ASP A 255 -16.21 6.61 -22.86
CA ASP A 255 -17.47 6.39 -23.58
C ASP A 255 -17.81 4.89 -23.62
N ARG A 256 -19.08 4.54 -23.42
CA ARG A 256 -19.57 3.15 -23.55
C ARG A 256 -19.33 2.59 -24.96
N GLU A 257 -19.41 3.42 -26.00
CA GLU A 257 -19.08 3.02 -27.37
C GLU A 257 -17.59 2.63 -27.49
N GLN A 258 -16.70 3.26 -26.72
CA GLN A 258 -15.29 2.88 -26.71
C GLN A 258 -15.08 1.47 -26.13
N ILE A 259 -15.91 1.05 -25.18
CA ILE A 259 -15.87 -0.32 -24.62
C ILE A 259 -16.34 -1.33 -25.66
N LEU A 260 -17.38 -1.02 -26.44
CA LEU A 260 -17.81 -1.84 -27.57
C LEU A 260 -16.74 -1.92 -28.68
N LEU A 261 -16.00 -0.85 -28.92
CA LEU A 261 -14.90 -0.83 -29.89
C LEU A 261 -13.69 -1.65 -29.42
N TRP A 262 -13.43 -1.69 -28.11
CA TRP A 262 -12.41 -2.54 -27.54
C TRP A 262 -12.80 -4.02 -27.54
N ASP A 263 -14.09 -4.32 -27.33
CA ASP A 263 -14.69 -5.66 -27.21
C ASP A 263 -13.76 -6.69 -26.53
N PRO A 264 -13.36 -6.46 -25.26
CA PRO A 264 -12.41 -7.32 -24.58
C PRO A 264 -12.96 -8.73 -24.37
N ASP A 265 -12.08 -9.74 -24.42
CA ASP A 265 -12.42 -11.14 -24.14
C ASP A 265 -12.86 -11.34 -22.69
N TYR A 266 -12.27 -10.57 -21.75
CA TYR A 266 -12.53 -10.61 -20.31
C TYR A 266 -12.72 -9.21 -19.73
N ILE A 267 -13.69 -9.04 -18.84
CA ILE A 267 -13.87 -7.80 -18.06
C ILE A 267 -13.76 -8.14 -16.58
N PHE A 268 -12.87 -7.45 -15.88
CA PHE A 268 -12.72 -7.55 -14.42
C PHE A 268 -13.30 -6.29 -13.78
N CYS A 269 -14.35 -6.45 -12.98
CA CYS A 269 -15.01 -5.37 -12.27
C CYS A 269 -14.57 -5.33 -10.80
N ASP A 270 -14.18 -4.14 -10.35
CA ASP A 270 -14.01 -3.84 -8.94
C ASP A 270 -15.38 -3.92 -8.23
N TYR A 271 -15.46 -4.75 -7.17
CA TYR A 271 -16.67 -5.01 -6.38
C TYR A 271 -17.51 -3.77 -6.10
N SER A 272 -16.88 -2.65 -5.73
CA SER A 272 -17.63 -1.45 -5.33
C SER A 272 -18.47 -0.85 -6.47
N GLY A 273 -18.11 -1.09 -7.74
CA GLY A 273 -18.89 -0.67 -8.90
C GLY A 273 -19.82 -1.73 -9.48
N VAL A 274 -19.73 -3.00 -9.06
CA VAL A 274 -20.52 -4.11 -9.64
C VAL A 274 -22.03 -3.86 -9.58
N HIS A 275 -22.53 -3.31 -8.47
CA HIS A 275 -23.95 -2.97 -8.34
C HIS A 275 -24.43 -1.93 -9.38
N LEU A 276 -23.55 -1.01 -9.82
CA LEU A 276 -23.84 -0.04 -10.87
C LEU A 276 -23.90 -0.74 -12.24
N VAL A 277 -22.97 -1.66 -12.50
CA VAL A 277 -22.97 -2.48 -13.72
C VAL A 277 -24.24 -3.35 -13.79
N GLN A 278 -24.64 -3.97 -12.68
CA GLN A 278 -25.88 -4.77 -12.60
C GLN A 278 -27.12 -3.92 -12.86
N ALA A 279 -27.20 -2.74 -12.24
CA ALA A 279 -28.33 -1.83 -12.45
C ALA A 279 -28.39 -1.35 -13.91
N ASP A 280 -27.25 -0.99 -14.49
CA ASP A 280 -27.15 -0.56 -15.89
C ASP A 280 -27.55 -1.71 -16.85
N ALA A 281 -27.03 -2.92 -16.65
CA ALA A 281 -27.36 -4.10 -17.45
C ALA A 281 -28.84 -4.49 -17.39
N ALA A 282 -29.50 -4.28 -16.24
CA ALA A 282 -30.94 -4.50 -16.09
C ALA A 282 -31.78 -3.48 -16.88
N THR A 283 -31.23 -2.29 -17.17
CA THR A 283 -31.92 -1.23 -17.92
C THR A 283 -31.60 -1.23 -19.41
N ASP A 284 -30.38 -1.64 -19.79
CA ASP A 284 -29.86 -1.59 -21.15
C ASP A 284 -29.14 -2.90 -21.51
N THR A 285 -29.86 -4.03 -21.41
CA THR A 285 -29.31 -5.35 -21.73
C THR A 285 -28.77 -5.44 -23.15
N ALA A 286 -29.34 -4.69 -24.10
CA ALA A 286 -28.92 -4.67 -25.50
C ALA A 286 -27.49 -4.13 -25.69
N PHE A 287 -27.02 -3.23 -24.83
CA PHE A 287 -25.61 -2.82 -24.81
C PHE A 287 -24.71 -4.01 -24.43
N TYR A 288 -25.03 -4.69 -23.33
CA TYR A 288 -24.22 -5.80 -22.82
C TYR A 288 -24.23 -7.02 -23.75
N GLU A 289 -25.36 -7.33 -24.39
CA GLU A 289 -25.45 -8.40 -25.40
C GLU A 289 -24.51 -8.21 -26.59
N GLN A 290 -24.00 -6.99 -26.83
CA GLN A 290 -23.01 -6.70 -27.87
C GLN A 290 -21.56 -6.99 -27.43
N LEU A 291 -21.28 -7.15 -26.14
CA LEU A 291 -19.94 -7.47 -25.62
C LEU A 291 -19.68 -8.98 -25.64
N SER A 292 -18.50 -9.37 -26.12
CA SER A 292 -18.04 -10.77 -26.13
C SER A 292 -17.90 -11.32 -24.71
N ALA A 293 -17.29 -10.57 -23.80
CA ALA A 293 -17.18 -10.96 -22.39
C ALA A 293 -18.53 -11.20 -21.70
N TYR A 294 -19.58 -10.47 -22.07
CA TYR A 294 -20.92 -10.70 -21.52
C TYR A 294 -21.56 -11.98 -22.07
N ARG A 295 -21.49 -12.19 -23.39
CA ARG A 295 -22.09 -13.38 -24.04
C ARG A 295 -21.48 -14.69 -23.57
N ASP A 296 -20.18 -14.66 -23.26
CA ASP A 296 -19.36 -15.82 -22.91
C ASP A 296 -19.20 -16.03 -21.39
N ASP A 297 -19.95 -15.29 -20.55
CA ASP A 297 -19.88 -15.35 -19.08
C ASP A 297 -18.46 -15.06 -18.52
N ARG A 298 -17.75 -14.11 -19.14
CA ARG A 298 -16.38 -13.68 -18.81
C ARG A 298 -16.29 -12.28 -18.19
N MET A 299 -17.36 -11.87 -17.52
CA MET A 299 -17.34 -10.69 -16.65
C MET A 299 -17.15 -11.15 -15.21
N TYR A 300 -16.04 -10.78 -14.58
CA TYR A 300 -15.63 -11.25 -13.26
C TYR A 300 -15.57 -10.12 -12.24
N GLN A 301 -15.97 -10.40 -11.01
CA GLN A 301 -15.76 -9.54 -9.86
C GLN A 301 -14.47 -9.93 -9.14
N HIS A 302 -13.81 -8.92 -8.55
CA HIS A 302 -12.84 -9.10 -7.47
C HIS A 302 -13.08 -8.08 -6.34
N PRO A 303 -12.61 -8.35 -5.10
CA PRO A 303 -12.71 -7.40 -4.01
C PRO A 303 -12.11 -6.03 -4.37
N ASN A 304 -12.72 -4.98 -3.84
CA ASN A 304 -12.21 -3.62 -3.98
C ASN A 304 -10.83 -3.52 -3.31
N ASN A 305 -9.84 -3.08 -4.07
CA ASN A 305 -8.47 -2.97 -3.57
C ASN A 305 -8.03 -1.53 -3.27
N THR A 306 -8.92 -0.54 -3.37
CA THR A 306 -8.61 0.90 -3.17
C THR A 306 -9.45 1.59 -2.09
N SER A 307 -10.23 0.82 -1.32
CA SER A 307 -10.98 1.27 -0.17
C SER A 307 -10.02 1.81 0.89
N TYR A 308 -10.08 3.13 1.13
CA TYR A 308 -9.12 3.87 1.93
C TYR A 308 -7.67 3.79 1.39
N TYR A 309 -7.45 4.00 0.09
CA TYR A 309 -6.18 3.75 -0.63
C TYR A 309 -5.90 2.26 -0.86
N SER A 310 -4.78 1.95 -1.52
CA SER A 310 -4.45 0.58 -1.92
C SER A 310 -4.23 -0.36 -0.73
N ASN A 311 -5.03 -1.42 -0.63
CA ASN A 311 -4.92 -2.50 0.37
C ASN A 311 -4.03 -3.61 -0.16
N LEU A 312 -2.70 -3.50 -0.05
CA LEU A 312 -1.67 -4.30 -0.74
C LEU A 312 -1.95 -5.81 -0.87
N GLU A 313 -2.53 -6.44 0.14
CA GLU A 313 -2.92 -7.85 0.14
C GLU A 313 -3.94 -8.18 -0.96
N LEU A 314 -4.92 -7.29 -1.19
CA LEU A 314 -5.98 -7.50 -2.18
C LEU A 314 -5.46 -7.41 -3.62
N PRO A 315 -4.69 -6.40 -4.08
CA PRO A 315 -4.06 -6.41 -5.39
C PRO A 315 -3.23 -7.65 -5.69
N LEU A 316 -2.44 -8.15 -4.73
CA LEU A 316 -1.66 -9.38 -4.95
C LEU A 316 -2.59 -10.57 -5.15
N ALA A 317 -3.56 -10.76 -4.26
CA ALA A 317 -4.56 -11.84 -4.38
C ALA A 317 -5.37 -11.73 -5.68
N ASN A 318 -5.79 -10.51 -6.05
CA ASN A 318 -6.52 -10.22 -7.28
C ASN A 318 -5.68 -10.50 -8.53
N ALA A 319 -4.37 -10.20 -8.53
CA ALA A 319 -3.49 -10.51 -9.65
C ALA A 319 -3.33 -12.02 -9.85
N TYR A 320 -3.23 -12.82 -8.78
CA TYR A 320 -3.28 -14.28 -8.89
C TYR A 320 -4.62 -14.76 -9.45
N PHE A 321 -5.73 -14.23 -8.96
CA PHE A 321 -7.06 -14.56 -9.49
C PHE A 321 -7.17 -14.28 -10.99
N MET A 322 -6.84 -13.05 -11.41
CA MET A 322 -6.83 -12.67 -12.83
C MET A 322 -5.89 -13.57 -13.65
N GLY A 323 -4.73 -13.94 -13.11
CA GLY A 323 -3.81 -14.91 -13.71
C GLY A 323 -4.46 -16.28 -13.93
N THR A 324 -5.16 -16.82 -12.93
CA THR A 324 -5.85 -18.12 -13.05
C THR A 324 -6.99 -18.09 -14.09
N VAL A 325 -7.65 -16.94 -14.26
CA VAL A 325 -8.73 -16.75 -15.23
C VAL A 325 -8.18 -16.61 -16.65
N LEU A 326 -7.18 -15.76 -16.86
CA LEU A 326 -6.64 -15.47 -18.19
C LEU A 326 -5.70 -16.57 -18.70
N TYR A 327 -4.98 -17.23 -17.80
CA TYR A 327 -3.88 -18.16 -18.12
C TYR A 327 -4.01 -19.49 -17.35
N PRO A 328 -5.12 -20.23 -17.50
CA PRO A 328 -5.42 -21.41 -16.66
C PRO A 328 -4.34 -22.50 -16.73
N GLU A 329 -3.67 -22.70 -17.88
CA GLU A 329 -2.62 -23.70 -18.02
C GLU A 329 -1.33 -23.34 -17.25
N GLN A 330 -0.98 -22.05 -17.21
CA GLN A 330 0.20 -21.52 -16.51
C GLN A 330 -0.02 -21.41 -15.00
N PHE A 331 -1.27 -21.44 -14.57
CA PHE A 331 -1.68 -21.36 -13.16
C PHE A 331 -2.34 -22.65 -12.65
N LYS A 332 -2.26 -23.76 -13.39
CA LYS A 332 -2.96 -25.03 -13.04
C LYS A 332 -2.56 -25.65 -11.70
N ASP A 333 -1.40 -25.27 -11.17
CA ASP A 333 -0.88 -25.67 -9.85
C ASP A 333 -1.41 -24.79 -8.70
N ILE A 334 -2.06 -23.67 -9.01
CA ILE A 334 -2.59 -22.73 -8.02
C ILE A 334 -4.03 -23.08 -7.69
N ASP A 335 -4.26 -23.51 -6.45
CA ASP A 335 -5.58 -23.38 -5.83
C ASP A 335 -5.79 -21.91 -5.46
N ILE A 336 -6.71 -21.24 -6.16
CA ILE A 336 -6.89 -19.81 -6.02
C ILE A 336 -7.45 -19.41 -4.65
N ILE A 337 -8.34 -20.20 -4.06
CA ILE A 337 -8.90 -19.92 -2.72
C ILE A 337 -7.78 -20.03 -1.67
N GLN A 338 -6.97 -21.08 -1.77
CA GLN A 338 -5.81 -21.25 -0.89
C GLN A 338 -4.82 -20.10 -1.05
N LYS A 339 -4.51 -19.69 -2.30
CA LYS A 339 -3.57 -18.59 -2.56
C LYS A 339 -4.10 -17.24 -2.06
N ILE A 340 -5.39 -16.94 -2.21
CA ILE A 340 -6.02 -15.74 -1.66
C ILE A 340 -5.85 -15.70 -0.14
N ASN A 341 -6.20 -16.80 0.54
CA ASN A 341 -6.07 -16.89 1.99
C ASN A 341 -4.60 -16.77 2.45
N GLU A 342 -3.66 -17.44 1.77
CA GLU A 342 -2.21 -17.32 2.06
C GLU A 342 -1.74 -15.87 2.00
N VAL A 343 -2.08 -15.14 0.93
CA VAL A 343 -1.69 -13.74 0.76
C VAL A 343 -2.29 -12.89 1.86
N ILE A 344 -3.60 -12.97 2.10
CA ILE A 344 -4.27 -12.12 3.08
C ILE A 344 -3.76 -12.43 4.49
N GLU A 345 -3.69 -13.71 4.87
CA GLU A 345 -3.17 -14.14 6.16
C GLU A 345 -1.75 -13.65 6.39
N PHE A 346 -0.87 -13.71 5.39
CA PHE A 346 0.50 -13.19 5.52
C PHE A 346 0.52 -11.72 5.94
N PHE A 347 -0.37 -10.87 5.41
CA PHE A 347 -0.37 -9.44 5.70
C PHE A 347 -1.12 -9.06 6.98
N ILE A 348 -2.27 -9.68 7.26
CA ILE A 348 -3.16 -9.25 8.35
C ILE A 348 -3.40 -10.30 9.43
N GLY A 349 -2.80 -11.49 9.30
CA GLY A 349 -2.82 -12.55 10.32
C GLY A 349 -4.18 -13.21 10.54
N VAL A 350 -5.08 -13.17 9.56
CA VAL A 350 -6.42 -13.79 9.64
C VAL A 350 -6.55 -14.91 8.61
N GLU A 351 -6.74 -16.13 9.11
CA GLU A 351 -7.05 -17.31 8.33
C GLU A 351 -8.45 -17.20 7.69
N ASP A 352 -8.62 -17.82 6.52
CA ASP A 352 -9.91 -17.93 5.80
C ASP A 352 -10.64 -16.58 5.58
N TYR A 353 -9.87 -15.53 5.29
CA TYR A 353 -10.44 -14.21 5.01
C TYR A 353 -11.29 -14.19 3.74
N TYR A 354 -11.03 -15.08 2.77
CA TYR A 354 -11.88 -15.31 1.60
C TYR A 354 -13.34 -15.54 2.01
N SER A 355 -13.60 -16.40 3.01
CA SER A 355 -14.97 -16.66 3.49
C SER A 355 -15.65 -15.44 4.12
N ILE A 356 -14.87 -14.47 4.63
CA ILE A 356 -15.41 -13.19 5.13
C ILE A 356 -15.83 -12.31 3.95
N LEU A 357 -15.02 -12.25 2.89
CA LEU A 357 -15.33 -11.52 1.66
C LEU A 357 -16.56 -12.10 0.96
N GLU A 358 -16.64 -13.42 0.82
CA GLU A 358 -17.79 -14.13 0.22
C GLU A 358 -19.10 -13.86 0.98
N LYS A 359 -19.08 -13.89 2.31
CA LYS A 359 -20.27 -13.56 3.13
C LYS A 359 -20.72 -12.10 2.98
N HIS A 360 -19.85 -11.24 2.47
CA HIS A 360 -20.14 -9.84 2.17
C HIS A 360 -20.44 -9.62 0.68
N ASP A 361 -20.60 -10.69 -0.11
CA ASP A 361 -20.76 -10.66 -1.57
C ASP A 361 -19.61 -9.95 -2.32
N ALA A 362 -18.48 -9.71 -1.63
CA ALA A 362 -17.29 -9.06 -2.16
C ALA A 362 -16.23 -10.07 -2.60
N GLY A 363 -16.66 -11.29 -2.90
CA GLY A 363 -15.84 -12.42 -3.28
C GLY A 363 -15.28 -12.34 -4.70
N TYR A 364 -14.77 -13.48 -5.16
CA TYR A 364 -14.14 -13.64 -6.47
C TYR A 364 -14.98 -14.56 -7.35
N GLY A 365 -15.31 -14.14 -8.56
CA GLY A 365 -16.08 -15.00 -9.46
C GLY A 365 -16.78 -14.26 -10.58
N VAL A 366 -17.56 -14.99 -11.36
CA VAL A 366 -18.37 -14.43 -12.45
C VAL A 366 -19.48 -13.54 -11.88
N ILE A 367 -19.68 -12.37 -12.48
CA ILE A 367 -20.76 -11.46 -12.12
C ILE A 367 -22.06 -11.98 -12.68
N ASN A 368 -23.08 -12.11 -11.83
CA ASN A 368 -24.43 -12.35 -12.31
C ASN A 368 -25.07 -11.02 -12.72
N LEU A 369 -25.22 -10.81 -14.04
CA LEU A 369 -25.86 -9.62 -14.62
C LEU A 369 -27.33 -9.86 -14.98
N GLY A 370 -27.97 -10.90 -14.47
CA GLY A 370 -29.42 -11.06 -14.51
C GLY A 370 -30.02 -11.37 -15.89
N ALA A 371 -29.24 -11.86 -16.86
CA ALA A 371 -29.84 -12.56 -17.99
C ALA A 371 -30.43 -13.87 -17.47
N GLY A 372 -31.71 -14.13 -17.71
CA GLY A 372 -32.36 -15.38 -17.31
C GLY A 372 -31.69 -16.61 -17.93
N ARG A 373 -30.68 -17.16 -17.26
CA ARG A 373 -29.96 -18.39 -17.58
C ARG A 373 -29.76 -19.22 -16.32
#